data_AF-I2K7P4-F1
#
_entry.id   AF-I2K7P4-F1
#
_cell.length_a   1.000
_cell.length_b   1.000
_cell.length_c   1.000
_cell.angle_alpha   90.00
_cell.angle_beta   90.00
_cell.angle_gamma   90.00
#
_symmetry.space_group_name_H-M   'P 1'
#
loop_
_entity.id
_entity.type
_entity.pdbx_description
1 polymer ?
#
loop_
_entity_poly.entity_id
_entity_poly.type
_entity_poly.pdbx_seq_one_letter_code
_entity_poly.pdbx_strand_id
1 'polypeptide(L)'
;MKRLQDTKLTPLALLDTAYIIVLLPLMLILKVPMLIFSFMVLVLLFFKKTPADKYLILFIFLMGLLALYLSLYGLFSFRGLSRLKLFLELLVYILIIVVSMQRLTREINFYLLLSPVLFLALSLFFFHSLMMLTYVIFEIFFLLWLILAHRMEGNMLESFRASMVMFMYSLPWVVVLFIFFPRISFEHADYGFKGENIQRMGHDGTMFLDSKALLVPSDRIVMEVGFDTEVPTSDKLYFRGSILYVDKKDHWEALPNYIKREDRSYVPIKGERVDYKVTLYPTQKRWIYLLDMPARPVNDSQMDRDLISTVEKPINAPMHYSSRSVLTPSFHDDLDQDTLDASTYFDIKRNPKTYQYAQKIKNNTIILKKELLPL
;
A
#
# COMPACT_ATOMS: atom_id res chain seq x y z
N MET A 1 -5.69 -50.69 3.28
CA MET A 1 -4.23 -50.40 3.31
C MET A 1 -3.46 -51.04 2.15
N LYS A 2 -3.64 -52.32 1.80
CA LYS A 2 -2.98 -52.94 0.61
C LYS A 2 -3.18 -52.16 -0.72
N ARG A 3 -4.39 -51.62 -0.95
CA ARG A 3 -4.72 -50.87 -2.18
C ARG A 3 -3.92 -49.57 -2.40
N LEU A 4 -3.29 -49.00 -1.37
CA LEU A 4 -2.44 -47.80 -1.45
C LEU A 4 -0.94 -48.14 -1.60
N GLN A 5 -0.55 -49.39 -1.34
CA GLN A 5 0.84 -49.84 -1.51
C GLN A 5 1.15 -50.19 -2.97
N ASP A 6 0.14 -50.63 -3.73
CA ASP A 6 0.31 -51.08 -5.12
C ASP A 6 0.00 -50.01 -6.18
N THR A 7 -0.38 -48.79 -5.78
CA THR A 7 -0.67 -47.69 -6.72
C THR A 7 0.62 -47.05 -7.23
N LYS A 8 1.20 -47.64 -8.28
CA LYS A 8 2.29 -47.02 -9.05
C LYS A 8 1.74 -45.91 -9.94
N LEU A 9 1.79 -44.67 -9.46
CA LEU A 9 1.50 -43.49 -10.30
C LEU A 9 2.65 -43.26 -11.27
N THR A 10 2.33 -43.02 -12.55
CA THR A 10 3.34 -42.62 -13.54
C THR A 10 3.99 -41.29 -13.16
N PRO A 11 5.28 -41.04 -13.49
CA PRO A 11 5.95 -39.79 -13.16
C PRO A 11 5.21 -38.53 -13.64
N LEU A 12 4.58 -38.61 -14.81
CA LEU A 12 3.73 -37.54 -15.36
C LEU A 12 2.47 -37.28 -14.51
N ALA A 13 1.85 -38.34 -13.97
CA ALA A 13 0.68 -38.20 -13.11
C ALA A 13 1.04 -37.58 -11.76
N LEU A 14 2.21 -37.91 -11.19
CA LEU A 14 2.73 -37.24 -9.99
C LEU A 14 2.91 -35.74 -10.25
N LEU A 15 3.51 -35.39 -11.39
CA LEU A 15 3.71 -34.00 -11.78
C LEU A 15 2.37 -33.26 -11.99
N ASP A 16 1.39 -33.90 -12.63
CA ASP A 16 0.05 -33.32 -12.80
C ASP A 16 -0.62 -33.04 -11.44
N THR A 17 -0.50 -33.96 -10.48
CA THR A 17 -1.01 -33.73 -9.12
C THR A 17 -0.30 -32.59 -8.41
N ALA A 18 1.02 -32.41 -8.64
CA ALA A 18 1.76 -31.27 -8.11
C ALA A 18 1.21 -29.94 -8.67
N TYR A 19 0.98 -29.87 -9.99
CA TYR A 19 0.45 -28.65 -10.60
C TYR A 19 -0.96 -28.31 -10.16
N ILE A 20 -1.84 -29.31 -10.01
CA ILE A 20 -3.22 -29.06 -9.57
C ILE A 20 -3.24 -28.35 -8.20
N ILE A 21 -2.40 -28.81 -7.28
CA ILE A 21 -2.32 -28.22 -5.94
C ILE A 21 -1.72 -26.82 -6.00
N VAL A 22 -0.58 -26.64 -6.68
CA VAL A 22 0.08 -25.34 -6.69
C VAL A 22 -0.67 -24.28 -7.50
N LEU A 23 -1.40 -24.68 -8.55
CA LEU A 23 -2.19 -23.74 -9.34
C LEU A 23 -3.48 -23.30 -8.65
N LEU A 24 -4.01 -24.06 -7.69
CA LEU A 24 -5.28 -23.75 -7.02
C LEU A 24 -5.36 -22.33 -6.46
N PRO A 25 -4.40 -21.83 -5.64
CA PRO A 25 -4.44 -20.45 -5.16
C PRO A 25 -4.29 -19.44 -6.30
N LEU A 26 -3.47 -19.75 -7.32
CA LEU A 26 -3.24 -18.88 -8.46
C LEU A 26 -4.49 -18.71 -9.33
N MET A 27 -5.35 -19.73 -9.44
CA MET A 27 -6.62 -19.66 -10.18
C MET A 27 -7.54 -18.54 -9.64
N LEU A 28 -7.45 -18.18 -8.37
CA LEU A 28 -8.23 -17.08 -7.78
C LEU A 28 -7.77 -15.70 -8.28
N ILE A 29 -6.55 -15.60 -8.80
CA ILE A 29 -5.95 -14.35 -9.30
C ILE A 29 -6.04 -14.26 -10.83
N LEU A 30 -6.06 -15.41 -11.52
CA LEU A 30 -6.11 -15.43 -12.98
C LEU A 30 -7.36 -14.72 -13.50
N LYS A 31 -7.17 -13.89 -14.53
CA LYS A 31 -8.28 -13.28 -15.25
C LYS A 31 -9.01 -14.29 -16.12
N VAL A 32 -10.26 -13.95 -16.47
CA VAL A 32 -11.16 -14.83 -17.24
C VAL A 32 -10.51 -15.42 -18.50
N PRO A 33 -9.80 -14.67 -19.37
CA PRO A 33 -9.19 -15.28 -20.56
C PRO A 33 -8.12 -16.32 -20.21
N MET A 34 -7.30 -16.07 -19.19
CA MET A 34 -6.27 -17.00 -18.72
C MET A 34 -6.85 -18.22 -17.98
N LEU A 35 -7.98 -18.05 -17.27
CA LEU A 35 -8.74 -19.16 -16.69
C LEU A 35 -9.29 -20.09 -17.78
N ILE A 36 -9.88 -19.53 -18.83
CA ILE A 36 -10.38 -20.29 -19.98
C ILE A 36 -9.23 -21.06 -20.64
N PHE A 37 -8.08 -20.40 -20.85
CA PHE A 37 -6.88 -21.04 -21.39
C PHE A 37 -6.42 -22.20 -20.50
N SER A 38 -6.32 -21.99 -19.19
CA SER A 38 -5.88 -23.01 -18.24
C SER A 38 -6.83 -24.21 -18.21
N PHE A 39 -8.15 -23.96 -18.23
CA PHE A 39 -9.16 -25.01 -18.30
C PHE A 39 -9.08 -25.79 -19.62
N MET A 40 -8.91 -25.11 -20.75
CA MET A 40 -8.71 -25.75 -22.06
C MET A 40 -7.50 -26.67 -22.05
N VAL A 41 -6.37 -26.24 -21.49
CA VAL A 41 -5.16 -27.07 -21.37
C VAL A 41 -5.41 -28.27 -20.46
N LEU A 42 -6.05 -28.10 -19.31
CA LEU A 42 -6.39 -29.21 -18.39
C LEU A 42 -7.27 -30.26 -19.07
N VAL A 43 -8.31 -29.83 -19.80
CA VAL A 43 -9.17 -30.71 -20.59
C VAL A 43 -8.37 -31.45 -21.65
N LEU A 44 -7.49 -30.76 -22.37
CA LEU A 44 -6.64 -31.37 -23.39
C LEU A 44 -5.69 -32.42 -22.80
N LEU A 45 -5.05 -32.12 -21.66
CA LEU A 45 -4.16 -33.05 -20.97
C LEU A 45 -4.89 -34.28 -20.43
N PHE A 46 -6.16 -34.12 -20.03
CA PHE A 46 -7.00 -35.23 -19.57
C PHE A 46 -7.35 -36.20 -20.70
N PHE A 47 -7.74 -35.69 -21.87
CA PHE A 47 -8.14 -36.52 -23.01
C PHE A 47 -6.95 -37.03 -23.84
N LYS A 48 -5.91 -36.22 -24.04
CA LYS A 48 -4.78 -36.56 -24.92
C LYS A 48 -3.67 -37.31 -24.16
N LYS A 49 -3.68 -38.63 -24.28
CA LYS A 49 -2.67 -39.52 -23.67
C LYS A 49 -1.41 -39.74 -24.54
N THR A 50 -1.38 -39.20 -25.75
CA THR A 50 -0.25 -39.28 -26.70
C THR A 50 0.53 -37.96 -26.76
N PRO A 51 1.82 -37.98 -27.15
CA PRO A 51 2.58 -36.74 -27.36
C PRO A 51 1.90 -35.87 -28.44
N ALA A 52 1.92 -34.56 -28.24
CA ALA A 52 1.31 -33.62 -29.16
C ALA A 52 2.21 -33.33 -30.37
N ASP A 53 1.59 -33.18 -31.55
CA ASP A 53 2.27 -32.72 -32.75
C ASP A 53 2.68 -31.25 -32.63
N LYS A 54 3.70 -30.85 -33.39
CA LYS A 54 4.24 -29.48 -33.41
C LYS A 54 3.16 -28.42 -33.67
N TYR A 55 2.18 -28.72 -34.52
CA TYR A 55 1.06 -27.81 -34.84
C TYR A 55 0.11 -27.60 -33.65
N LEU A 56 -0.15 -28.64 -32.86
CA LEU A 56 -0.98 -28.50 -31.67
C LEU A 56 -0.26 -27.67 -30.59
N ILE A 57 1.04 -27.89 -30.42
CA ILE A 57 1.85 -27.08 -29.49
C ILE A 57 1.85 -25.62 -29.92
N LEU A 58 2.02 -25.35 -31.22
CA LEU A 58 1.94 -23.99 -31.78
C LEU A 58 0.56 -23.36 -31.56
N PHE A 59 -0.51 -24.13 -31.77
CA PHE A 59 -1.88 -23.67 -31.52
C PHE A 59 -2.09 -23.27 -30.05
N ILE A 60 -1.64 -24.11 -29.11
CA ILE A 60 -1.72 -23.80 -27.66
C ILE A 60 -0.88 -22.58 -27.31
N PHE A 61 0.31 -22.41 -27.91
CA PHE A 61 1.12 -21.22 -27.73
C PHE A 61 0.40 -19.94 -28.20
N LEU A 62 -0.20 -19.98 -29.39
CA LEU A 62 -0.96 -18.84 -29.94
C LEU A 62 -2.19 -18.51 -29.09
N MET A 63 -2.92 -19.54 -28.63
CA MET A 63 -4.05 -19.35 -27.71
C MET A 63 -3.60 -18.78 -26.36
N GLY A 64 -2.43 -19.19 -25.86
CA GLY A 64 -1.81 -18.65 -24.66
C GLY A 64 -1.45 -17.18 -24.81
N LEU A 65 -0.81 -16.80 -25.93
CA LEU A 65 -0.51 -15.41 -26.26
C LEU A 65 -1.77 -14.55 -26.40
N LEU A 66 -2.82 -15.08 -27.04
CA LEU A 66 -4.10 -14.41 -27.14
C LEU A 66 -4.73 -14.20 -25.75
N ALA A 67 -4.73 -15.23 -24.90
CA ALA A 67 -5.24 -15.14 -23.53
C ALA A 67 -4.44 -14.13 -22.69
N LEU A 68 -3.12 -14.09 -22.84
CA LEU A 68 -2.24 -13.11 -22.20
C LEU A 68 -2.59 -11.69 -22.66
N TYR A 69 -2.68 -11.48 -23.97
CA TYR A 69 -3.04 -10.18 -24.55
C TYR A 69 -4.39 -9.69 -24.04
N LEU A 70 -5.43 -10.53 -24.12
CA LEU A 70 -6.77 -10.20 -23.66
C LEU A 70 -6.83 -9.96 -22.14
N SER A 71 -6.06 -10.73 -21.36
CA SER A 71 -5.98 -10.54 -19.90
C SER A 71 -5.33 -9.21 -19.52
N LEU A 72 -4.35 -8.75 -20.31
CA LEU A 72 -3.61 -7.51 -20.07
C LEU A 72 -4.17 -6.30 -20.83
N TYR A 73 -5.13 -6.52 -21.73
CA TYR A 73 -5.76 -5.46 -22.53
C TYR A 73 -6.47 -4.44 -21.63
N GLY A 74 -6.24 -3.15 -21.90
CA GLY A 74 -6.83 -2.03 -21.15
C GLY A 74 -6.17 -1.72 -19.81
N LEU A 75 -5.27 -2.56 -19.28
CA LEU A 75 -4.60 -2.30 -18.00
C LEU A 75 -3.60 -1.14 -18.03
N PHE A 76 -3.00 -0.89 -19.19
CA PHE A 76 -2.06 0.22 -19.36
C PHE A 76 -2.73 1.60 -19.31
N SER A 77 -4.07 1.67 -19.34
CA SER A 77 -4.83 2.93 -19.30
C SER A 77 -5.20 3.39 -17.88
N PHE A 78 -5.06 2.53 -16.86
CA PHE A 78 -5.48 2.85 -15.50
C PHE A 78 -4.32 3.44 -14.68
N ARG A 79 -4.46 4.71 -14.27
CA ARG A 79 -3.49 5.47 -13.45
C ARG A 79 -3.35 5.00 -11.98
N GLY A 80 -3.73 3.78 -11.66
CA GLY A 80 -3.73 3.26 -10.28
C GLY A 80 -3.31 1.80 -10.15
N LEU A 81 -2.61 1.26 -11.14
CA LEU A 81 -2.24 -0.15 -11.18
C LEU A 81 -0.78 -0.36 -10.74
N SER A 82 -0.60 -1.13 -9.66
CA SER A 82 0.74 -1.53 -9.18
C SER A 82 1.54 -2.21 -10.28
N ARG A 83 2.62 -1.57 -10.72
CA ARG A 83 3.57 -2.11 -11.73
C ARG A 83 4.12 -3.47 -11.33
N LEU A 84 4.32 -3.70 -10.03
CA LEU A 84 4.76 -4.99 -9.49
C LEU A 84 3.69 -6.07 -9.70
N LYS A 85 2.43 -5.76 -9.42
CA LYS A 85 1.33 -6.72 -9.61
C LYS A 85 1.21 -7.14 -11.08
N LEU A 86 1.32 -6.19 -12.00
CA LEU A 86 1.34 -6.49 -13.44
C LEU A 86 2.51 -7.38 -13.83
N PHE A 87 3.70 -7.09 -13.32
CA PHE A 87 4.88 -7.90 -13.59
C PHE A 87 4.71 -9.34 -13.08
N LEU A 88 4.18 -9.50 -11.87
CA LEU A 88 3.91 -10.83 -11.29
C LEU A 88 2.82 -11.58 -12.07
N GLU A 89 1.72 -10.92 -12.45
CA GLU A 89 0.68 -11.51 -13.30
C GLU A 89 1.25 -11.97 -14.65
N LEU A 90 2.06 -11.13 -15.29
CA LEU A 90 2.73 -11.47 -16.55
C LEU A 90 3.62 -12.70 -16.38
N LEU A 91 4.42 -12.78 -15.31
CA LEU A 91 5.31 -13.90 -15.05
C LEU A 91 4.53 -15.20 -14.82
N VAL A 92 3.46 -15.16 -14.03
CA VAL A 92 2.56 -16.31 -13.83
C VAL A 92 1.94 -16.75 -15.16
N TYR A 93 1.46 -15.82 -15.99
CA TYR A 93 0.85 -16.14 -17.28
C TYR A 93 1.85 -16.78 -18.25
N ILE A 94 3.06 -16.23 -18.35
CA ILE A 94 4.13 -16.81 -19.18
C ILE A 94 4.48 -18.22 -18.68
N LEU A 95 4.61 -18.39 -17.36
CA LEU A 95 4.92 -19.69 -16.77
C LEU A 95 3.83 -20.72 -17.06
N ILE A 96 2.54 -20.36 -16.96
CA ILE A 96 1.41 -21.23 -17.33
C ILE A 96 1.52 -21.66 -18.81
N ILE A 97 1.78 -20.72 -19.72
CA ILE A 97 1.89 -21.01 -21.16
C ILE A 97 3.06 -21.96 -21.43
N VAL A 98 4.24 -21.66 -20.88
CA VAL A 98 5.46 -22.47 -21.08
C VAL A 98 5.28 -23.88 -20.52
N VAL A 99 4.77 -24.00 -19.30
CA VAL A 99 4.49 -25.30 -18.66
C VAL A 99 3.48 -26.09 -19.46
N SER A 100 2.41 -25.45 -19.95
CA SER A 100 1.41 -26.08 -20.80
C SER A 100 2.05 -26.68 -22.06
N MET A 101 2.85 -25.90 -22.79
CA MET A 101 3.53 -26.36 -24.00
C MET A 101 4.47 -27.54 -23.74
N GLN A 102 5.30 -27.45 -22.70
CA GLN A 102 6.24 -28.51 -22.35
C GLN A 102 5.50 -29.77 -21.89
N ARG A 103 4.41 -29.62 -21.12
CA ARG A 103 3.63 -30.76 -20.65
C ARG A 103 2.96 -31.53 -21.80
N LEU A 104 2.65 -30.86 -22.91
CA LEU A 104 2.11 -31.48 -24.13
C LEU A 104 3.12 -32.39 -24.87
N THR A 105 4.43 -32.18 -24.72
CA THR A 105 5.44 -33.09 -25.29
C THR A 105 5.54 -34.40 -24.51
N ARG A 106 5.03 -34.42 -23.27
CA ARG A 106 5.08 -35.54 -22.32
C ARG A 106 6.50 -35.95 -21.89
N GLU A 107 7.51 -35.18 -22.26
CA GLU A 107 8.90 -35.38 -21.82
C GLU A 107 9.13 -34.61 -20.52
N ILE A 108 9.60 -35.28 -19.48
CA ILE A 108 9.94 -34.63 -18.21
C ILE A 108 11.31 -33.97 -18.38
N ASN A 109 11.31 -32.65 -18.48
CA ASN A 109 12.52 -31.84 -18.52
C ASN A 109 12.72 -31.12 -17.16
N PHE A 110 13.88 -30.49 -17.01
CA PHE A 110 14.21 -29.75 -15.79
C PHE A 110 13.22 -28.61 -15.48
N TYR A 111 12.71 -27.93 -16.51
CA TYR A 111 11.77 -26.81 -16.35
C TYR A 111 10.43 -27.26 -15.75
N LEU A 112 9.88 -28.38 -16.22
CA LEU A 112 8.67 -28.99 -15.67
C LEU A 112 8.88 -29.39 -14.22
N LEU A 113 10.04 -29.98 -13.86
CA LEU A 113 10.35 -30.35 -12.47
C LEU A 113 10.46 -29.13 -11.54
N LEU A 114 11.04 -28.02 -12.02
CA LEU A 114 11.24 -26.81 -11.21
C LEU A 114 9.98 -25.94 -11.09
N SER A 115 9.13 -25.93 -12.11
CA SER A 115 8.00 -24.99 -12.20
C SER A 115 6.94 -25.08 -11.10
N PRO A 116 6.61 -26.23 -10.45
CA PRO A 116 5.75 -26.22 -9.26
C PRO A 116 6.31 -25.36 -8.13
N VAL A 117 7.63 -25.38 -7.89
CA VAL A 117 8.26 -24.53 -6.88
C VAL A 117 8.19 -23.05 -7.27
N LEU A 118 8.34 -22.74 -8.57
CA LEU A 118 8.19 -21.38 -9.08
C LEU A 118 6.76 -20.84 -8.91
N PHE A 119 5.73 -21.65 -9.20
CA PHE A 119 4.34 -21.26 -8.98
C PHE A 119 4.05 -21.04 -7.49
N LEU A 120 4.54 -21.91 -6.61
CA LEU A 120 4.43 -21.76 -5.16
C LEU A 120 5.05 -20.43 -4.73
N ALA A 121 6.29 -20.15 -5.17
CA ALA A 121 6.99 -18.90 -4.86
C ALA A 121 6.22 -17.67 -5.34
N LEU A 122 5.62 -17.72 -6.54
CA LEU A 122 4.81 -16.62 -7.07
C LEU A 122 3.51 -16.42 -6.28
N SER A 123 2.88 -17.49 -5.80
CA SER A 123 1.64 -17.39 -5.02
C SER A 123 1.83 -16.58 -3.72
N LEU A 124 3.03 -16.65 -3.12
CA LEU A 124 3.36 -15.92 -1.89
C LEU A 124 3.33 -14.39 -2.03
N PHE A 125 3.46 -13.87 -3.26
CA PHE A 125 3.38 -12.43 -3.51
C PHE A 125 1.95 -11.89 -3.54
N PHE A 126 0.95 -12.75 -3.73
CA PHE A 126 -0.45 -12.32 -3.85
C PHE A 126 -1.25 -12.52 -2.58
N PHE A 127 -0.77 -13.38 -1.67
CA PHE A 127 -1.51 -13.82 -0.51
C PHE A 127 -0.69 -13.69 0.78
N HIS A 128 -1.28 -13.06 1.80
CA HIS A 128 -0.61 -12.77 3.08
C HIS A 128 -1.42 -13.23 4.31
N SER A 129 -2.41 -14.11 4.14
CA SER A 129 -3.28 -14.55 5.22
C SER A 129 -2.71 -15.77 5.97
N LEU A 130 -3.15 -15.96 7.23
CA LEU A 130 -2.85 -17.17 8.03
C LEU A 130 -3.31 -18.45 7.32
N MET A 131 -4.46 -18.41 6.64
CA MET A 131 -4.95 -19.56 5.86
C MET A 131 -3.97 -19.93 4.74
N MET A 132 -3.40 -18.94 4.07
CA MET A 132 -2.42 -19.16 3.01
C MET A 132 -1.09 -19.67 3.56
N LEU A 133 -0.68 -19.25 4.76
CA LEU A 133 0.46 -19.86 5.44
C LEU A 133 0.24 -21.37 5.68
N THR A 134 -0.93 -21.76 6.20
CA THR A 134 -1.23 -23.19 6.41
C THR A 134 -1.25 -23.97 5.10
N TYR A 135 -1.75 -23.34 4.03
CA TYR A 135 -1.78 -23.94 2.69
C TYR A 135 -0.37 -24.15 2.14
N VAL A 136 0.51 -23.14 2.21
CA VAL A 136 1.90 -23.24 1.75
C VAL A 136 2.68 -24.31 2.50
N ILE A 137 2.49 -24.42 3.82
CA ILE A 137 3.08 -25.50 4.63
C ILE A 137 2.64 -26.87 4.09
N PHE A 138 1.35 -27.02 3.80
CA PHE A 138 0.80 -28.23 3.19
C PHE A 138 1.40 -28.47 1.79
N GLU A 139 1.52 -27.46 0.94
CA GLU A 139 2.10 -27.60 -0.40
C GLU A 139 3.57 -28.04 -0.36
N ILE A 140 4.39 -27.44 0.51
CA ILE A 140 5.80 -27.82 0.67
C ILE A 140 5.91 -29.28 1.08
N PHE A 141 5.11 -29.70 2.07
CA PHE A 141 5.06 -31.10 2.48
C PHE A 141 4.60 -32.01 1.34
N PHE A 142 3.56 -31.61 0.59
CA PHE A 142 3.01 -32.39 -0.50
C PHE A 142 4.01 -32.56 -1.64
N LEU A 143 4.70 -31.49 -2.05
CA LEU A 143 5.75 -31.53 -3.06
C LEU A 143 6.91 -32.42 -2.63
N LEU A 144 7.35 -32.32 -1.37
CA LEU A 144 8.37 -33.21 -0.80
C LEU A 144 7.93 -34.68 -0.87
N TRP A 145 6.66 -34.95 -0.53
CA TRP A 145 6.09 -36.29 -0.61
C TRP A 145 6.07 -36.85 -2.03
N LEU A 146 5.65 -36.06 -3.03
CA LEU A 146 5.65 -36.49 -4.42
C LEU A 146 7.05 -36.79 -4.95
N ILE A 147 8.04 -35.96 -4.62
CA ILE A 147 9.44 -36.17 -5.01
C ILE A 147 9.95 -37.49 -4.43
N LEU A 148 9.65 -37.75 -3.15
CA LEU A 148 10.10 -38.96 -2.47
C LEU A 148 9.35 -40.20 -2.97
N ALA A 149 8.06 -40.07 -3.27
CA ALA A 149 7.25 -41.11 -3.91
C ALA A 149 7.80 -41.49 -5.30
N HIS A 150 8.27 -40.52 -6.08
CA HIS A 150 8.92 -40.79 -7.36
C HIS A 150 10.25 -41.54 -7.17
N ARG A 151 11.07 -41.10 -6.20
CA ARG A 151 12.39 -41.70 -5.93
C ARG A 151 12.31 -43.11 -5.35
N MET A 152 11.27 -43.43 -4.59
CA MET A 152 11.06 -44.73 -3.94
C MET A 152 10.16 -45.66 -4.77
N GLU A 153 10.15 -45.50 -6.10
CA GLU A 153 9.41 -46.36 -7.05
C GLU A 153 7.89 -46.47 -6.80
N GLY A 154 7.28 -45.46 -6.16
CA GLY A 154 5.83 -45.34 -6.02
C GLY A 154 5.22 -45.96 -4.76
N ASN A 155 6.01 -46.39 -3.76
CA ASN A 155 5.45 -46.83 -2.48
C ASN A 155 4.96 -45.64 -1.64
N MET A 156 3.73 -45.20 -1.92
CA MET A 156 3.13 -43.99 -1.36
C MET A 156 3.16 -43.91 0.17
N LEU A 157 2.94 -45.03 0.85
CA LEU A 157 2.86 -45.06 2.31
C LEU A 157 4.23 -44.91 2.96
N GLU A 158 5.25 -45.60 2.42
CA GLU A 158 6.63 -45.48 2.91
C GLU A 158 7.19 -44.10 2.61
N SER A 159 6.95 -43.58 1.40
CA SER A 159 7.34 -42.22 1.05
C SER A 159 6.66 -41.18 1.92
N PHE A 160 5.38 -41.36 2.25
CA PHE A 160 4.68 -40.44 3.17
C PHE A 160 5.34 -40.42 4.55
N ARG A 161 5.64 -41.60 5.12
CA ARG A 161 6.31 -41.72 6.42
C ARG A 161 7.69 -41.07 6.40
N ALA A 162 8.47 -41.35 5.35
CA ALA A 162 9.81 -40.77 5.20
C ALA A 162 9.75 -39.24 5.01
N SER A 163 8.81 -38.73 4.22
CA SER A 163 8.59 -37.28 4.06
C SER A 163 8.14 -36.62 5.36
N MET A 164 7.29 -37.26 6.16
CA MET A 164 6.89 -36.75 7.47
C MET A 164 8.08 -36.65 8.42
N VAL A 165 8.94 -37.66 8.45
CA VAL A 165 10.16 -37.65 9.27
C VAL A 165 11.12 -36.54 8.81
N MET A 166 11.38 -36.42 7.51
CA MET A 166 12.23 -35.33 6.98
C MET A 166 11.64 -33.95 7.26
N PHE A 167 10.32 -33.80 7.13
CA PHE A 167 9.62 -32.56 7.40
C PHE A 167 9.74 -32.17 8.88
N MET A 168 9.56 -33.11 9.81
CA MET A 168 9.76 -32.88 11.24
C MET A 168 11.21 -32.52 11.59
N TYR A 169 12.20 -33.16 10.97
CA TYR A 169 13.61 -32.80 11.16
C TYR A 169 13.98 -31.41 10.61
N SER A 170 13.18 -30.86 9.70
CA SER A 170 13.38 -29.50 9.20
C SER A 170 12.89 -28.42 10.17
N LEU A 171 11.93 -28.73 11.06
CA LEU A 171 11.33 -27.74 11.97
C LEU A 171 12.33 -27.04 12.89
N PRO A 172 13.30 -27.73 13.53
CA PRO A 172 14.32 -27.05 14.35
C PRO A 172 15.10 -26.01 13.54
N TRP A 173 15.45 -26.32 12.28
CA TRP A 173 16.15 -25.39 11.40
C TRP A 173 15.27 -24.21 11.01
N VAL A 174 13.97 -24.43 10.77
CA VAL A 174 13.01 -23.34 10.54
C VAL A 174 12.94 -22.42 11.76
N VAL A 175 12.92 -22.96 12.98
CA VAL A 175 12.92 -22.16 14.22
C VAL A 175 14.22 -21.37 14.38
N VAL A 176 15.37 -22.00 14.13
CA VAL A 176 16.68 -21.31 14.15
C VAL A 176 16.68 -20.17 13.13
N LEU A 177 16.29 -20.42 11.88
CA LEU A 177 16.19 -19.38 10.86
C LEU A 177 15.16 -18.30 11.26
N PHE A 178 14.06 -18.66 11.89
CA PHE A 178 13.05 -17.69 12.32
C PHE A 178 13.54 -16.76 13.46
N ILE A 179 14.42 -17.27 14.33
CA ILE A 179 15.01 -16.50 15.45
C ILE A 179 16.19 -15.66 14.96
N PHE A 180 17.11 -16.27 14.20
CA PHE A 180 18.40 -15.67 13.87
C PHE A 180 18.40 -14.92 12.54
N PHE A 181 17.51 -15.26 11.61
CA PHE A 181 17.46 -14.57 10.33
C PHE A 181 16.67 -13.27 10.52
N PRO A 182 17.26 -12.10 10.20
CA PRO A 182 16.56 -10.84 10.31
C PRO A 182 15.34 -10.92 9.40
N ARG A 183 14.14 -10.75 9.99
CA ARG A 183 12.93 -10.60 9.19
C ARG A 183 13.09 -9.28 8.46
N ILE A 184 13.52 -9.35 7.20
CA ILE A 184 13.52 -8.18 6.32
C ILE A 184 12.06 -7.78 6.18
N SER A 185 11.60 -6.88 7.04
CA SER A 185 10.32 -6.23 6.83
C SER A 185 10.47 -5.47 5.52
N PHE A 186 9.71 -5.83 4.49
CA PHE A 186 9.65 -5.05 3.25
C PHE A 186 9.26 -3.58 3.51
N GLU A 187 8.70 -3.30 4.69
CA GLU A 187 8.43 -1.96 5.22
C GLU A 187 9.69 -1.10 5.40
N HIS A 188 10.84 -1.70 5.74
CA HIS A 188 12.14 -1.05 5.95
C HIS A 188 13.19 -1.41 4.90
N ALA A 189 12.84 -2.22 3.89
CA ALA A 189 13.77 -2.58 2.83
C ALA A 189 13.94 -1.41 1.85
N ASP A 190 15.15 -0.87 1.75
CA ASP A 190 15.49 0.14 0.73
C ASP A 190 15.74 -0.48 -0.66
N TYR A 191 15.60 -1.79 -0.78
CA TYR A 191 15.78 -2.55 -2.02
C TYR A 191 14.50 -3.36 -2.30
N GLY A 192 14.06 -3.36 -3.55
CA GLY A 192 12.83 -4.03 -3.99
C GLY A 192 11.74 -3.04 -4.43
N PHE A 193 10.73 -3.56 -5.12
CA PHE A 193 9.59 -2.78 -5.56
C PHE A 193 8.71 -2.44 -4.35
N LYS A 194 8.92 -1.28 -3.73
CA LYS A 194 8.00 -0.72 -2.72
C LYS A 194 6.61 -0.68 -3.37
N GLY A 195 5.64 -1.37 -2.76
CA GLY A 195 4.26 -1.38 -3.25
C GLY A 195 3.84 0.07 -3.51
N GLU A 196 3.20 0.34 -4.66
CA GLU A 196 2.76 1.68 -4.99
C GLU A 196 1.89 2.19 -3.84
N ASN A 197 2.41 3.17 -3.10
CA ASN A 197 1.65 3.86 -2.09
C ASN A 197 0.50 4.54 -2.83
N ILE A 198 -0.67 3.91 -2.71
CA ILE A 198 -1.90 4.35 -3.34
C ILE A 198 -2.06 5.82 -2.98
N GLN A 199 -2.02 6.68 -3.99
CA GLN A 199 -2.15 8.12 -3.83
C GLN A 199 -3.45 8.40 -3.07
N ARG A 200 -3.33 8.89 -1.85
CA ARG A 200 -4.45 9.52 -1.15
C ARG A 200 -4.44 10.98 -1.57
N MET A 201 -5.52 11.45 -2.18
CA MET A 201 -5.69 12.88 -2.39
C MET A 201 -5.85 13.52 -1.01
N GLY A 202 -4.84 14.30 -0.61
CA GLY A 202 -4.89 15.17 0.56
C GLY A 202 -4.89 16.62 0.14
N HIS A 203 -5.01 17.54 1.12
CA HIS A 203 -4.78 18.96 0.89
C HIS A 203 -3.42 19.15 0.21
N ASP A 204 -3.35 19.97 -0.84
CA ASP A 204 -2.15 20.11 -1.66
C ASP A 204 -1.29 21.33 -1.30
N GLY A 205 -1.73 22.15 -0.34
CA GLY A 205 -1.09 23.41 0.03
C GLY A 205 -1.66 24.60 -0.73
N THR A 206 -2.74 24.41 -1.49
CA THR A 206 -3.44 25.47 -2.21
C THR A 206 -4.96 25.33 -2.06
N MET A 207 -5.67 26.44 -2.20
CA MET A 207 -7.13 26.45 -2.19
C MET A 207 -7.65 27.25 -3.37
N PHE A 208 -8.21 26.55 -4.35
CA PHE A 208 -8.91 27.15 -5.49
C PHE A 208 -10.37 27.44 -5.12
N LEU A 209 -10.89 28.57 -5.60
CA LEU A 209 -12.29 28.99 -5.40
C LEU A 209 -13.15 28.80 -6.66
N ASP A 210 -12.58 28.24 -7.73
CA ASP A 210 -13.21 28.06 -9.04
C ASP A 210 -13.48 26.58 -9.35
N SER A 211 -13.67 26.25 -10.63
CA SER A 211 -13.87 24.87 -11.11
C SER A 211 -12.71 23.92 -10.83
N LYS A 212 -11.54 24.42 -10.39
CA LYS A 212 -10.38 23.63 -9.97
C LYS A 212 -10.38 23.35 -8.48
N ALA A 213 -11.37 23.84 -7.72
CA ALA A 213 -11.58 23.43 -6.34
C ALA A 213 -11.66 21.90 -6.27
N LEU A 214 -11.16 21.32 -5.18
CA LEU A 214 -11.20 19.88 -4.95
C LEU A 214 -12.67 19.45 -4.76
N LEU A 215 -13.36 19.13 -5.86
CA LEU A 215 -14.82 18.97 -5.90
C LEU A 215 -15.30 17.56 -5.50
N VAL A 216 -14.40 16.60 -5.31
CA VAL A 216 -14.77 15.23 -4.93
C VAL A 216 -14.10 14.86 -3.61
N PRO A 217 -14.81 14.95 -2.47
CA PRO A 217 -14.33 14.40 -1.22
C PRO A 217 -14.14 12.89 -1.39
N SER A 218 -12.93 12.43 -1.10
CA SER A 218 -12.58 11.01 -1.05
C SER A 218 -13.02 10.45 0.31
N ASP A 219 -13.64 9.28 0.31
CA ASP A 219 -14.03 8.51 1.51
C ASP A 219 -12.83 7.84 2.21
N ARG A 220 -11.65 7.93 1.61
CA ARG A 220 -10.42 7.35 2.16
C ARG A 220 -9.99 8.04 3.44
N ILE A 221 -9.68 7.22 4.44
CA ILE A 221 -9.10 7.65 5.72
C ILE A 221 -7.71 8.28 5.46
N VAL A 222 -7.53 9.53 5.88
CA VAL A 222 -6.27 10.28 5.80
C VAL A 222 -5.43 10.10 7.06
N MET A 223 -6.08 10.11 8.23
CA MET A 223 -5.43 9.88 9.51
C MET A 223 -6.40 9.21 10.49
N GLU A 224 -5.85 8.45 11.43
CA GLU A 224 -6.54 7.93 12.60
C GLU A 224 -5.90 8.55 13.83
N VAL A 225 -6.72 8.95 14.80
CA VAL A 225 -6.25 9.60 16.02
C VAL A 225 -6.82 8.87 17.23
N GLY A 226 -5.93 8.41 18.10
CA GLY A 226 -6.28 7.83 19.40
C GLY A 226 -5.88 8.79 20.51
N PHE A 227 -6.83 9.11 21.39
CA PHE A 227 -6.59 9.92 22.58
C PHE A 227 -6.29 9.00 23.77
N ASP A 228 -5.31 9.37 24.60
CA ASP A 228 -4.98 8.58 25.81
C ASP A 228 -6.04 8.73 26.92
N THR A 229 -6.85 9.79 26.84
CA THR A 229 -7.98 10.08 27.75
C THR A 229 -9.28 10.23 26.94
N GLU A 230 -10.27 10.95 27.46
CA GLU A 230 -11.51 11.21 26.74
C GLU A 230 -11.28 11.99 25.43
N VAL A 231 -12.06 11.67 24.41
CA VAL A 231 -12.00 12.37 23.12
C VAL A 231 -12.53 13.80 23.31
N PRO A 232 -11.77 14.84 22.96
CA PRO A 232 -12.24 16.22 23.03
C PRO A 232 -13.51 16.44 22.19
N THR A 233 -14.29 17.44 22.57
CA THR A 233 -15.47 17.86 21.79
C THR A 233 -15.07 18.28 20.37
N SER A 234 -15.97 18.08 19.40
CA SER A 234 -15.66 18.24 17.97
C SER A 234 -15.16 19.64 17.59
N ASP A 235 -15.57 20.68 18.31
CA ASP A 235 -15.12 22.07 18.15
C ASP A 235 -13.63 22.26 18.49
N LYS A 236 -13.06 21.36 19.31
CA LYS A 236 -11.64 21.37 19.67
C LYS A 236 -10.76 20.49 18.77
N LEU A 237 -11.35 19.72 17.86
CA LEU A 237 -10.66 18.78 16.97
C LEU A 237 -10.19 19.44 15.67
N TYR A 238 -9.51 20.58 15.77
CA TYR A 238 -8.93 21.26 14.62
C TYR A 238 -7.49 20.78 14.39
N PHE A 239 -7.29 19.98 13.36
CA PHE A 239 -5.97 19.47 12.97
C PHE A 239 -5.35 20.35 11.89
N ARG A 240 -4.31 21.08 12.27
CA ARG A 240 -3.60 22.02 11.41
C ARG A 240 -2.53 21.27 10.59
N GLY A 241 -2.49 21.54 9.28
CA GLY A 241 -1.49 20.94 8.37
C GLY A 241 -0.81 21.93 7.41
N SER A 242 -1.42 23.08 7.13
CA SER A 242 -0.82 24.18 6.35
C SER A 242 -1.58 25.47 6.60
N ILE A 243 -0.91 26.61 6.44
CA ILE A 243 -1.54 27.94 6.42
C ILE A 243 -1.34 28.57 5.05
N LEU A 244 -2.40 29.22 4.54
CA LEU A 244 -2.38 29.92 3.26
C LEU A 244 -2.44 31.43 3.53
N TYR A 245 -1.42 32.15 3.08
CA TYR A 245 -1.28 33.60 3.32
C TYR A 245 -1.49 34.42 2.05
N VAL A 246 -1.11 33.88 0.90
CA VAL A 246 -1.01 34.67 -0.34
C VAL A 246 -2.22 34.43 -1.21
N ASP A 247 -2.98 35.49 -1.48
CA ASP A 247 -4.09 35.48 -2.43
C ASP A 247 -3.58 35.79 -3.85
N LYS A 248 -3.60 34.78 -4.73
CA LYS A 248 -3.13 34.86 -6.12
C LYS A 248 -4.21 35.14 -7.15
N LYS A 249 -5.42 35.54 -6.72
CA LYS A 249 -6.62 35.79 -7.55
C LYS A 249 -7.55 34.61 -7.74
N ASP A 250 -7.01 33.49 -8.18
CA ASP A 250 -7.75 32.25 -8.44
C ASP A 250 -7.61 31.23 -7.30
N HIS A 251 -6.51 31.32 -6.54
CA HIS A 251 -6.24 30.45 -5.41
C HIS A 251 -5.53 31.17 -4.27
N TRP A 252 -5.58 30.54 -3.10
CA TRP A 252 -4.73 30.84 -1.96
C TRP A 252 -3.58 29.84 -1.90
N GLU A 253 -2.39 30.33 -1.56
CA GLU A 253 -1.19 29.49 -1.38
C GLU A 253 -0.44 29.85 -0.09
N ALA A 254 0.43 28.94 0.35
CA ALA A 254 1.34 29.17 1.47
C ALA A 254 2.35 30.28 1.15
N LEU A 255 3.03 30.78 2.19
CA LEU A 255 4.17 31.68 1.98
C LEU A 255 5.25 30.99 1.11
N PRO A 256 5.85 31.69 0.16
CA PRO A 256 6.92 31.12 -0.64
C PRO A 256 8.11 30.64 0.21
N ASN A 257 8.61 29.44 -0.09
CA ASN A 257 9.72 28.81 0.65
C ASN A 257 11.04 29.62 0.67
N TYR A 258 11.19 30.62 -0.21
CA TYR A 258 12.38 31.50 -0.19
C TYR A 258 12.32 32.55 0.93
N ILE A 259 11.14 32.80 1.51
CA ILE A 259 10.98 33.69 2.66
C ILE A 259 11.43 32.90 3.88
N LYS A 260 12.66 33.15 4.32
CA LYS A 260 13.21 32.56 5.54
C LYS A 260 12.68 33.32 6.74
N ARG A 261 11.66 32.78 7.39
CA ARG A 261 11.19 33.28 8.68
C ARG A 261 12.09 32.74 9.79
N GLU A 262 12.32 33.55 10.82
CA GLU A 262 13.00 33.06 12.02
C GLU A 262 12.14 31.99 12.69
N ASP A 263 12.74 30.81 12.90
CA ASP A 263 12.12 29.75 13.69
C ASP A 263 11.98 30.24 15.13
N ARG A 264 10.75 30.51 15.55
CA ARG A 264 10.46 30.71 16.97
C ARG A 264 10.45 29.36 17.66
N SER A 265 11.38 29.19 18.60
CA SER A 265 11.30 28.10 19.55
C SER A 265 10.03 28.23 20.37
N TYR A 266 9.18 27.20 20.28
CA TYR A 266 8.13 26.80 21.21
C TYR A 266 7.70 27.85 22.24
N VAL A 267 6.54 28.50 22.01
CA VAL A 267 5.91 29.37 22.99
C VAL A 267 5.35 28.51 24.13
N PRO A 268 5.57 28.83 25.41
CA PRO A 268 4.97 28.09 26.51
C PRO A 268 3.45 28.32 26.54
N ILE A 269 2.70 27.37 25.99
CA ILE A 269 1.24 27.43 25.93
C ILE A 269 0.66 26.95 27.29
N LYS A 270 -0.13 27.81 27.94
CA LYS A 270 -0.91 27.46 29.13
C LYS A 270 -2.29 26.96 28.71
N GLY A 271 -2.81 25.97 29.43
CA GLY A 271 -4.16 25.45 29.25
C GLY A 271 -4.27 23.94 29.49
N GLU A 272 -5.45 23.39 29.22
CA GLU A 272 -5.75 21.97 29.28
C GLU A 272 -4.96 21.20 28.20
N ARG A 273 -4.20 20.19 28.62
CA ARG A 273 -3.33 19.41 27.73
C ARG A 273 -4.00 18.08 27.38
N VAL A 274 -3.84 17.67 26.13
CA VAL A 274 -4.27 16.36 25.65
C VAL A 274 -3.10 15.64 24.97
N ASP A 275 -2.93 14.37 25.34
CA ASP A 275 -1.98 13.45 24.70
C ASP A 275 -2.74 12.56 23.71
N TYR A 276 -2.16 12.42 22.51
CA TYR A 276 -2.76 11.65 21.43
C TYR A 276 -1.71 11.00 20.53
N LYS A 277 -2.13 9.93 19.86
CA LYS A 277 -1.34 9.17 18.88
C LYS A 277 -2.04 9.26 17.54
N VAL A 278 -1.27 9.50 16.49
CA VAL A 278 -1.77 9.61 15.12
C VAL A 278 -1.13 8.54 14.27
N THR A 279 -1.96 7.85 13.50
CA THR A 279 -1.55 7.06 12.34
C THR A 279 -1.88 7.89 11.11
N LEU A 280 -0.86 8.49 10.50
CA LEU A 280 -0.99 9.27 9.28
C LEU A 280 -0.69 8.39 8.08
N TYR A 281 -1.64 8.31 7.16
CA TYR A 281 -1.48 7.52 5.97
C TYR A 281 -0.70 8.28 4.87
N PRO A 282 -0.12 7.60 3.87
CA PRO A 282 0.66 8.21 2.78
C PRO A 282 -0.01 9.40 2.09
N THR A 283 0.51 10.61 2.31
CA THR A 283 0.03 11.87 1.69
C THR A 283 0.95 12.39 0.60
N GLN A 284 2.19 11.90 0.50
CA GLN A 284 3.27 12.44 -0.35
C GLN A 284 3.61 13.91 -0.05
N LYS A 285 3.12 14.44 1.07
CA LYS A 285 3.46 15.77 1.58
C LYS A 285 4.48 15.64 2.69
N ARG A 286 5.11 16.77 3.01
CA ARG A 286 6.09 16.85 4.09
C ARG A 286 5.48 17.31 5.41
N TRP A 287 4.26 17.85 5.42
CA TRP A 287 3.60 18.25 6.67
C TRP A 287 2.87 17.09 7.33
N ILE A 288 2.86 17.11 8.66
CA ILE A 288 2.05 16.24 9.52
C ILE A 288 0.93 17.06 10.16
N TYR A 289 -0.13 16.39 10.60
CA TYR A 289 -1.31 17.05 11.14
C TYR A 289 -1.30 17.00 12.66
N LEU A 290 -1.30 18.15 13.32
CA LEU A 290 -1.36 18.26 14.77
C LEU A 290 -2.59 19.04 15.20
N LEU A 291 -3.11 18.77 16.41
CA LEU A 291 -4.10 19.65 17.00
C LEU A 291 -3.51 21.05 17.17
N ASP A 292 -4.34 22.06 16.93
CA ASP A 292 -4.01 23.47 16.65
C ASP A 292 -2.81 24.06 17.41
N MET A 293 -2.62 23.66 18.67
CA MET A 293 -1.60 24.18 19.57
C MET A 293 -0.70 23.07 20.11
N PRO A 294 0.28 22.59 19.34
CA PRO A 294 1.20 21.55 19.78
C PRO A 294 2.05 22.02 20.96
N ALA A 295 1.96 21.29 22.06
CA ALA A 295 2.72 21.47 23.29
C ALA A 295 4.04 20.67 23.28
N ARG A 296 4.34 19.89 22.25
CA ARG A 296 5.62 19.19 22.11
C ARG A 296 5.92 18.97 20.62
N PRO A 297 7.19 19.15 20.17
CA PRO A 297 7.57 18.77 18.83
C PRO A 297 7.50 17.24 18.65
N VAL A 298 7.11 16.79 17.46
CA VAL A 298 7.18 15.38 17.07
C VAL A 298 8.63 15.04 16.70
N ASN A 299 9.09 13.85 17.06
CA ASN A 299 10.43 13.39 16.71
C ASN A 299 10.63 13.40 15.19
N ASP A 300 11.83 13.76 14.72
CA ASP A 300 12.19 13.86 13.29
C ASP A 300 11.29 14.83 12.48
N SER A 301 10.65 15.78 13.18
CA SER A 301 9.91 16.88 12.57
C SER A 301 10.47 18.24 12.99
N GLN A 302 10.31 19.21 12.11
CA GLN A 302 10.58 20.61 12.35
C GLN A 302 9.26 21.35 12.39
N MET A 303 9.03 22.09 13.46
CA MET A 303 7.85 22.94 13.61
C MET A 303 8.22 24.37 13.26
N ASP A 304 7.49 24.96 12.32
CA ASP A 304 7.68 26.35 11.93
C ASP A 304 6.95 27.31 12.89
N ARG A 305 7.09 28.61 12.64
CA ARG A 305 6.42 29.68 13.40
C ARG A 305 4.89 29.58 13.38
N ASP A 306 4.31 29.01 12.33
CA ASP A 306 2.88 28.81 12.19
C ASP A 306 2.36 27.57 12.94
N LEU A 307 3.23 26.92 13.73
CA LEU A 307 2.98 25.66 14.41
C LEU A 307 2.71 24.50 13.44
N ILE A 308 3.10 24.64 12.18
CA ILE A 308 3.06 23.56 11.18
C ILE A 308 4.28 22.70 11.37
N SER A 309 4.05 21.42 11.61
CA SER A 309 5.13 20.44 11.71
C SER A 309 5.38 19.77 10.36
N THR A 310 6.65 19.73 9.96
CA THR A 310 7.12 19.14 8.71
C THR A 310 8.24 18.15 8.94
N VAL A 311 8.28 17.09 8.13
CA VAL A 311 9.34 16.09 8.10
C VAL A 311 10.29 16.35 6.93
N GLU A 312 11.49 15.79 6.98
CA GLU A 312 12.51 15.97 5.93
C GLU A 312 12.07 15.37 4.59
N LYS A 313 11.49 14.17 4.62
CA LYS A 313 11.10 13.40 3.42
C LYS A 313 9.58 13.35 3.29
N PRO A 314 9.04 13.32 2.05
CA PRO A 314 7.61 13.10 1.83
C PRO A 314 7.09 11.81 2.49
N ILE A 315 5.89 11.89 3.06
CA ILE A 315 5.23 10.78 3.77
C ILE A 315 4.71 9.79 2.74
N ASN A 316 5.57 8.83 2.40
CA ASN A 316 5.28 7.80 1.43
C ASN A 316 4.69 6.55 2.08
N ALA A 317 5.01 6.23 3.34
CA ALA A 317 4.45 5.08 4.07
C ALA A 317 3.60 5.58 5.26
N PRO A 318 2.73 4.73 5.85
CA PRO A 318 2.07 5.07 7.11
C PRO A 318 3.08 5.53 8.16
N MET A 319 2.82 6.67 8.78
CA MET A 319 3.66 7.28 9.80
C MET A 319 2.90 7.30 11.12
N HIS A 320 3.51 6.75 12.16
CA HIS A 320 2.97 6.79 13.52
C HIS A 320 3.73 7.83 14.34
N TYR A 321 3.00 8.72 14.99
CA TYR A 321 3.59 9.68 15.91
C TYR A 321 2.69 9.95 17.09
N SER A 322 3.31 10.27 18.22
CA SER A 322 2.63 10.79 19.41
C SER A 322 2.86 12.28 19.51
N SER A 323 1.84 13.02 19.89
CA SER A 323 1.96 14.44 20.19
C SER A 323 1.12 14.81 21.41
N ARG A 324 1.38 16.01 21.91
CA ARG A 324 0.62 16.65 22.98
C ARG A 324 0.23 18.03 22.49
N SER A 325 -1.04 18.41 22.67
CA SER A 325 -1.51 19.76 22.34
C SER A 325 -2.31 20.39 23.48
N VAL A 326 -2.49 21.70 23.44
CA VAL A 326 -3.32 22.45 24.39
C VAL A 326 -4.65 22.81 23.75
N LEU A 327 -5.77 22.47 24.40
CA LEU A 327 -7.11 22.67 23.83
C LEU A 327 -7.65 24.09 24.04
N THR A 328 -7.22 24.77 25.10
CA THR A 328 -7.63 26.14 25.45
C THR A 328 -6.38 27.01 25.60
N PRO A 329 -5.72 27.37 24.48
CA PRO A 329 -4.48 28.11 24.53
C PRO A 329 -4.71 29.55 25.00
N SER A 330 -3.85 30.04 25.89
CA SER A 330 -3.57 31.46 25.98
C SER A 330 -2.15 31.69 25.48
N PHE A 331 -2.00 32.41 24.37
CA PHE A 331 -0.68 32.76 23.85
C PHE A 331 -0.63 34.23 23.45
N HIS A 332 0.57 34.79 23.53
CA HIS A 332 0.90 36.07 22.95
C HIS A 332 1.91 35.79 21.84
N ASP A 333 1.59 36.20 20.62
CA ASP A 333 2.52 36.09 19.50
C ASP A 333 2.79 37.47 18.93
N ASP A 334 4.04 37.67 18.53
CA ASP A 334 4.45 38.85 17.80
C ASP A 334 4.54 38.42 16.35
N LEU A 335 3.77 39.02 15.44
CA LEU A 335 3.89 38.70 14.02
C LEU A 335 5.23 39.22 13.48
N ASP A 336 5.92 38.42 12.67
CA ASP A 336 7.01 38.94 11.83
C ASP A 336 6.47 39.84 10.72
N GLN A 337 7.34 40.72 10.23
CA GLN A 337 6.98 41.69 9.21
C GLN A 337 6.52 41.02 7.91
N ASP A 338 7.19 39.94 7.46
CA ASP A 338 6.82 39.24 6.24
C ASP A 338 5.42 38.63 6.32
N THR A 339 5.09 37.98 7.44
CA THR A 339 3.77 37.42 7.70
C THR A 339 2.72 38.51 7.84
N LEU A 340 3.04 39.64 8.49
CA LEU A 340 2.14 40.79 8.59
C LEU A 340 1.85 41.40 7.21
N ASP A 341 2.87 41.63 6.40
CA ASP A 341 2.72 42.20 5.06
C ASP A 341 1.91 41.27 4.15
N ALA A 342 2.17 39.97 4.19
CA ALA A 342 1.42 38.99 3.41
C ALA A 342 -0.04 38.87 3.87
N SER A 343 -0.29 38.80 5.19
CA SER A 343 -1.65 38.65 5.74
C SER A 343 -2.50 39.91 5.65
N THR A 344 -1.87 41.09 5.51
CA THR A 344 -2.57 42.38 5.33
C THR A 344 -2.65 42.82 3.88
N TYR A 345 -2.01 42.10 2.95
CA TYR A 345 -2.09 42.41 1.53
C TYR A 345 -3.51 42.15 0.99
N PHE A 346 -4.10 43.15 0.34
CA PHE A 346 -5.36 43.00 -0.38
C PHE A 346 -5.43 43.97 -1.57
N ASP A 347 -6.19 43.60 -2.61
CA ASP A 347 -6.49 44.47 -3.74
C ASP A 347 -7.91 45.05 -3.63
N ILE A 348 -7.98 46.36 -3.39
CA ILE A 348 -9.24 47.12 -3.30
C ILE A 348 -10.08 47.00 -4.57
N LYS A 349 -9.44 46.96 -5.74
CA LYS A 349 -10.13 46.96 -7.03
C LYS A 349 -10.82 45.64 -7.33
N ARG A 350 -10.35 44.54 -6.74
CA ARG A 350 -10.86 43.20 -7.01
C ARG A 350 -12.23 42.96 -6.40
N ASN A 351 -12.49 43.45 -5.19
CA ASN A 351 -13.76 43.27 -4.48
C ASN A 351 -14.20 44.57 -3.74
N PRO A 352 -14.65 45.61 -4.47
CA PRO A 352 -14.94 46.92 -3.88
C PRO A 352 -16.08 46.87 -2.85
N LYS A 353 -17.07 45.98 -3.03
CA LYS A 353 -18.17 45.79 -2.07
C LYS A 353 -17.68 45.23 -0.73
N THR A 354 -16.82 44.21 -0.77
CA THR A 354 -16.21 43.62 0.42
C THR A 354 -15.35 44.64 1.16
N TYR A 355 -14.58 45.43 0.42
CA TYR A 355 -13.78 46.51 1.01
C TYR A 355 -14.66 47.57 1.71
N GLN A 356 -15.73 48.04 1.07
CA GLN A 356 -16.67 48.98 1.68
C GLN A 356 -17.29 48.41 2.96
N TYR A 357 -17.64 47.13 2.97
CA TYR A 357 -18.18 46.47 4.15
C TYR A 357 -17.14 46.35 5.28
N ALA A 358 -15.89 45.98 4.95
CA ALA A 358 -14.80 45.94 5.91
C ALA A 358 -14.54 47.32 6.55
N GLN A 359 -14.64 48.41 5.77
CA GLN A 359 -14.53 49.78 6.30
C GLN A 359 -15.68 50.14 7.25
N LYS A 360 -16.91 49.69 6.95
CA LYS A 360 -18.05 49.87 7.88
C LYS A 360 -17.80 49.16 9.21
N ILE A 361 -17.33 47.91 9.18
CA ILE A 361 -16.97 47.15 10.39
C ILE A 361 -15.88 47.90 11.16
N LYS A 362 -14.80 48.30 10.49
CA LYS A 362 -13.69 49.04 11.11
C LYS A 362 -14.19 50.29 11.84
N ASN A 363 -15.03 51.09 11.19
CA ASN A 363 -15.58 52.31 11.78
C ASN A 363 -16.49 52.01 12.98
N ASN A 364 -17.37 51.02 12.89
CA ASN A 364 -18.25 50.63 14.00
C ASN A 364 -17.46 50.10 15.20
N THR A 365 -16.41 49.30 14.98
CA THR A 365 -15.56 48.78 16.06
C THR A 365 -14.77 49.90 16.76
N ILE A 366 -14.34 50.92 16.01
CA ILE A 366 -13.68 52.11 16.59
C ILE A 366 -14.66 52.91 17.45
N ILE A 367 -15.92 53.02 17.03
CA ILE A 367 -16.98 53.69 17.80
C ILE A 367 -17.26 52.92 19.10
N LEU A 368 -17.45 51.59 19.03
CA LEU A 368 -17.66 50.73 20.19
C LEU A 368 -16.51 50.80 21.20
N LYS A 369 -15.25 50.81 20.74
CA LYS A 369 -14.09 50.98 21.63
C LYS A 369 -14.03 52.36 22.30
N LYS A 370 -14.54 53.41 21.66
CA LYS A 370 -14.64 54.76 22.25
C LYS A 370 -15.77 54.87 23.27
N GLU A 371 -16.88 54.16 23.07
CA GLU A 371 -18.01 54.16 24.01
C GLU A 371 -17.78 53.26 25.24
N LEU A 372 -17.00 52.18 25.11
CA LEU A 372 -16.64 51.28 26.21
C LEU A 372 -15.47 51.77 27.09
N LEU A 373 -14.85 52.91 26.74
CA LEU A 373 -13.85 53.61 27.54
C LEU A 373 -14.37 55.02 27.89
N PRO A 374 -15.33 55.19 28.81
CA PRO A 374 -15.51 56.48 29.45
C PRO A 374 -14.33 56.69 30.41
N LEU A 375 -13.68 57.86 30.25
CA LEU A 375 -12.68 58.51 31.12
C LEU A 375 -12.38 57.88 32.48
#